data_AF-A0A3D4W9J5-F1
#
_entry.id   AF-A0A3D4W9J5-F1
#
_cell.length_a   1.000
_cell.length_b   1.000
_cell.length_c   1.000
_cell.angle_alpha   90.00
_cell.angle_beta   90.00
_cell.angle_gamma   90.00
#
_symmetry.space_group_name_H-M   'P 1'
#
loop_
_entity.id
_entity.type
_entity.pdbx_description
1 polymer ?
#
loop_
_entity_poly.entity_id
_entity_poly.type
_entity_poly.pdbx_seq_one_letter_code
_entity_poly.pdbx_strand_id
1 'polypeptide(L)'
;MPGEYQTQLSVYDRLFDPAFSEDFYLSIRIEPDGLSFSVYSPAHGRYIGLEALTFPDPVRIKDGPMAGILYSDYLSRLLTTHPVLTKRYRKVCTVFQSRFFTLVPGPLFNENLADNYLQFVHNLGTDVRILIQHLRSADIRLVYGVY
;
A
#
# COMPACT_ATOMS: atom_id res chain seq x y z
N MET A 1 -19.22 -3.20 19.24
CA MET A 1 -18.86 -4.47 18.57
C MET A 1 -17.35 -4.67 18.78
N PRO A 2 -16.86 -5.89 19.04
CA PRO A 2 -15.41 -6.11 19.21
C PRO A 2 -14.70 -5.55 17.97
N GLY A 3 -13.72 -4.65 18.21
CA GLY A 3 -13.30 -3.63 17.26
C GLY A 3 -12.70 -4.21 15.97
N GLU A 4 -13.21 -3.76 14.81
CA GLU A 4 -12.77 -4.21 13.48
C GLU A 4 -11.31 -3.83 13.19
N TYR A 5 -10.81 -2.78 13.83
CA TYR A 5 -9.45 -2.28 13.80
C TYR A 5 -9.24 -1.37 15.02
N GLN A 6 -7.99 -1.07 15.33
CA GLN A 6 -7.59 -0.13 16.37
C GLN A 6 -6.98 1.10 15.70
N THR A 7 -7.58 2.26 15.92
CA THR A 7 -7.03 3.55 15.46
C THR A 7 -5.89 3.96 16.37
N GLN A 8 -4.66 3.98 15.85
CA GLN A 8 -3.48 4.46 16.57
C GLN A 8 -3.33 5.98 16.48
N LEU A 9 -3.67 6.55 15.33
CA LEU A 9 -3.60 7.98 15.05
C LEU A 9 -4.74 8.35 14.11
N SER A 10 -5.43 9.45 14.36
CA SER A 10 -6.40 10.02 13.43
C SER A 10 -6.40 11.53 13.59
N VAL A 11 -5.86 12.24 12.60
CA VAL A 11 -5.68 13.69 12.62
C VAL A 11 -6.10 14.26 11.27
N TYR A 12 -7.05 15.17 11.31
CA TYR A 12 -7.54 15.88 10.12
C TYR A 12 -7.52 17.39 10.36
N ASP A 13 -7.03 18.11 9.37
CA ASP A 13 -7.11 19.57 9.34
C ASP A 13 -8.56 19.98 9.01
N ARG A 14 -8.96 21.20 9.41
CA ARG A 14 -10.26 21.79 9.06
C ARG A 14 -10.48 21.92 7.56
N LEU A 15 -9.40 21.92 6.77
CA LEU A 15 -9.46 21.90 5.30
C LEU A 15 -9.92 20.57 4.71
N PHE A 16 -9.92 19.49 5.50
CA PHE A 16 -10.38 18.19 5.00
C PHE A 16 -11.90 18.10 5.08
N ASP A 17 -12.54 18.13 3.92
CA ASP A 17 -13.94 17.82 3.75
C ASP A 17 -14.07 16.59 2.82
N PRO A 18 -14.59 15.46 3.30
CA PRO A 18 -14.81 14.26 2.50
C PRO A 18 -15.68 14.47 1.25
N ALA A 19 -16.54 15.51 1.23
CA ALA A 19 -17.36 15.84 0.06
C ALA A 19 -16.52 16.30 -1.14
N PHE A 20 -15.34 16.88 -0.89
CA PHE A 20 -14.39 17.36 -1.90
C PHE A 20 -13.16 16.45 -2.04
N SER A 21 -13.30 15.17 -1.66
CA SER A 21 -12.23 14.17 -1.74
C SER A 21 -11.62 14.02 -3.14
N GLU A 22 -12.40 14.29 -4.20
CA GLU A 22 -11.94 14.27 -5.59
C GLU A 22 -10.94 15.38 -5.94
N ASP A 23 -10.73 16.37 -5.07
CA ASP A 23 -9.68 17.39 -5.23
C ASP A 23 -8.35 16.99 -4.58
N PHE A 24 -8.36 15.95 -3.74
CA PHE A 24 -7.22 15.55 -2.92
C PHE A 24 -6.51 14.30 -3.47
N TYR A 25 -5.29 14.09 -2.99
CA TYR A 25 -4.52 12.86 -3.23
C TYR A 25 -4.50 12.00 -1.97
N LEU A 26 -4.80 10.72 -2.12
CA LEU A 26 -4.70 9.73 -1.04
C LEU A 26 -3.43 8.91 -1.23
N SER A 27 -2.61 8.80 -0.20
CA SER A 27 -1.51 7.83 -0.15
C SER A 27 -1.80 6.81 0.93
N ILE A 28 -1.79 5.52 0.59
CA ILE A 28 -2.04 4.41 1.50
C ILE A 28 -0.76 3.58 1.60
N ARG A 29 -0.28 3.35 2.81
CA ARG A 29 0.79 2.41 3.11
C ARG A 29 0.18 1.18 3.78
N ILE A 30 0.34 0.03 3.13
CA ILE A 30 -0.12 -1.26 3.62
C ILE A 30 1.03 -1.90 4.41
N GLU A 31 0.75 -2.25 5.66
CA GLU A 31 1.71 -2.81 6.61
C GLU A 31 1.27 -4.23 7.04
N PRO A 32 2.18 -5.08 7.56
CA PRO A 32 1.82 -6.43 7.98
C PRO A 32 0.82 -6.50 9.14
N ASP A 33 0.70 -5.43 9.93
CA ASP A 33 -0.14 -5.31 11.11
C ASP A 33 -1.28 -4.29 10.96
N GLY A 34 -1.45 -3.70 9.77
CA GLY A 34 -2.46 -2.69 9.53
C GLY A 34 -2.24 -1.87 8.28
N LEU A 35 -2.68 -0.62 8.32
CA LEU A 35 -2.45 0.35 7.26
C LEU A 35 -2.34 1.76 7.84
N SER A 36 -1.61 2.61 7.14
CA SER A 36 -1.54 4.03 7.41
C SER A 36 -1.81 4.80 6.14
N PHE A 37 -2.48 5.95 6.22
CA PHE A 37 -2.75 6.76 5.04
C PHE A 37 -2.71 8.24 5.34
N SER A 38 -2.51 8.99 4.26
CA SER A 38 -2.42 10.45 4.29
C SER A 38 -3.22 11.07 3.16
N VAL A 39 -3.83 12.20 3.44
CA VAL A 39 -4.55 13.02 2.47
C VAL A 39 -3.75 14.28 2.21
N TYR A 40 -3.35 14.49 0.95
CA TYR A 40 -2.62 15.66 0.49
C TYR A 40 -3.56 16.56 -0.32
N SER A 41 -3.55 17.86 0.00
CA SER A 41 -4.25 18.87 -0.77
C SER A 41 -3.30 19.53 -1.78
N PRO A 42 -3.48 19.31 -3.09
CA PRO A 42 -2.69 19.98 -4.11
C PRO A 42 -2.93 21.49 -4.15
N ALA A 43 -4.15 21.94 -3.81
CA ALA A 43 -4.51 23.36 -3.79
C ALA A 43 -3.73 24.15 -2.72
N HIS A 44 -3.44 23.51 -1.58
CA HIS A 44 -2.74 24.15 -0.46
C HIS A 44 -1.28 23.68 -0.28
N GLY A 45 -0.83 22.72 -1.09
CA GLY A 45 0.55 22.23 -1.05
C GLY A 45 0.91 21.49 0.25
N ARG A 46 -0.06 20.91 0.96
CA ARG A 46 0.17 20.32 2.31
C ARG A 46 -0.69 19.09 2.57
N TYR A 47 -0.23 18.27 3.52
CA TYR A 47 -1.02 17.17 4.08
C TYR A 47 -2.09 17.73 5.03
N ILE A 48 -3.32 17.24 4.87
CA ILE A 48 -4.52 17.69 5.59
C ILE A 48 -5.23 16.54 6.33
N GLY A 49 -4.73 15.32 6.19
CA GLY A 49 -5.25 14.15 6.90
C GLY A 49 -4.15 13.11 7.08
N LEU A 50 -4.09 12.51 8.26
CA LEU A 50 -3.17 11.44 8.63
C LEU A 50 -3.89 10.47 9.55
N GLU A 51 -3.90 9.20 9.18
CA GLU A 51 -4.53 8.17 9.99
C GLU A 51 -3.73 6.86 9.93
N ALA A 52 -3.65 6.18 11.06
CA ALA A 52 -2.96 4.90 11.22
C ALA A 52 -3.86 3.93 11.97
N LEU A 53 -4.08 2.77 11.36
CA LEU A 53 -5.00 1.74 11.80
C LEU A 53 -4.25 0.41 11.93
N THR A 54 -4.41 -0.29 13.03
CA THR A 54 -3.88 -1.65 13.23
C THR A 54 -4.99 -2.68 13.32
N PHE A 55 -4.73 -3.90 12.87
CA PHE A 55 -5.66 -5.00 13.01
C PHE A 55 -5.81 -5.41 14.49
N PRO A 56 -6.99 -5.89 14.92
CA PRO A 56 -7.29 -6.15 16.32
C PRO A 56 -6.48 -7.31 16.92
N ASP A 57 -6.15 -8.30 16.10
CA ASP A 57 -5.25 -9.38 16.45
C ASP A 57 -3.90 -9.18 15.73
N PRO A 58 -2.76 -9.56 16.33
CA PRO A 58 -1.48 -9.58 15.65
C PRO A 58 -1.44 -10.73 14.64
N VAL A 59 -2.31 -10.68 13.63
CA VAL A 59 -2.32 -11.61 12.50
C VAL A 59 -1.09 -11.29 11.66
N ARG A 60 0.03 -11.94 11.96
CA ARG A 60 1.19 -11.83 11.10
C ARG A 60 0.96 -12.76 9.93
N ILE A 61 1.07 -12.23 8.71
CA ILE A 61 1.00 -13.00 7.45
C ILE A 61 1.90 -14.26 7.48
N LYS A 62 2.92 -14.27 8.34
CA LYS A 62 3.88 -15.36 8.55
C LYS A 62 3.39 -16.54 9.39
N ASP A 63 2.24 -16.43 10.05
CA ASP A 63 1.76 -17.47 10.98
C ASP A 63 1.01 -18.62 10.27
N GLY A 64 0.94 -18.59 8.93
CA GLY A 64 0.42 -19.66 8.09
C GLY A 64 -0.63 -19.19 7.06
N PRO A 65 -1.12 -20.10 6.20
CA PRO A 65 -2.07 -19.75 5.13
C PRO A 65 -3.38 -19.15 5.66
N MET A 66 -3.84 -19.58 6.85
CA MET A 66 -5.02 -18.98 7.50
C MET A 66 -4.81 -17.52 7.91
N ALA A 67 -3.59 -17.16 8.33
CA ALA A 67 -3.25 -15.79 8.68
C ALA A 67 -3.26 -14.87 7.45
N GLY A 68 -2.82 -15.36 6.29
CA GLY A 68 -2.91 -14.63 5.02
C GLY A 68 -4.36 -14.35 4.59
N ILE A 69 -5.26 -15.33 4.74
CA ILE A 69 -6.69 -15.16 4.43
C ILE A 69 -7.33 -14.15 5.36
N LEU A 70 -7.09 -14.25 6.67
CA LEU A 70 -7.60 -13.30 7.65
C LEU A 70 -7.09 -11.89 7.37
N TYR A 71 -5.80 -11.74 7.09
CA TYR A 71 -5.20 -10.46 6.70
C TYR A 71 -5.90 -9.85 5.48
N SER A 72 -6.11 -10.64 4.43
CA SER A 72 -6.79 -10.18 3.22
C SER A 72 -8.24 -9.77 3.50
N ASP A 73 -8.95 -10.49 4.37
CA ASP A 73 -10.32 -10.14 4.77
C ASP A 73 -10.35 -8.82 5.56
N TYR A 74 -9.47 -8.67 6.56
CA TYR A 74 -9.37 -7.42 7.32
C TYR A 74 -9.03 -6.22 6.42
N LEU A 75 -8.04 -6.37 5.53
CA LEU A 75 -7.67 -5.32 4.60
C LEU A 75 -8.82 -4.97 3.64
N SER A 76 -9.47 -5.97 3.07
CA SER A 76 -10.62 -5.78 2.16
C SER A 76 -11.76 -5.05 2.86
N ARG A 77 -12.10 -5.45 4.09
CA ARG A 77 -13.11 -4.75 4.90
C ARG A 77 -12.71 -3.31 5.16
N LEU A 78 -11.50 -3.05 5.62
CA LEU A 78 -11.03 -1.68 5.87
C LEU A 78 -11.11 -0.79 4.62
N LEU A 79 -10.70 -1.30 3.46
CA LEU A 79 -10.77 -0.57 2.20
C LEU A 79 -12.21 -0.34 1.71
N THR A 80 -13.17 -1.14 2.15
CA THR A 80 -14.58 -1.08 1.70
C THR A 80 -15.54 -0.45 2.71
N THR A 81 -15.16 -0.34 3.99
CA THR A 81 -16.00 0.22 5.05
C THR A 81 -15.48 1.54 5.61
N HIS A 82 -14.17 1.82 5.53
CA HIS A 82 -13.61 3.01 6.16
C HIS A 82 -14.12 4.31 5.49
N PRO A 83 -14.71 5.26 6.24
CA PRO A 83 -15.37 6.44 5.66
C PRO A 83 -14.48 7.30 4.75
N VAL A 84 -13.17 7.30 5.02
CA VAL A 84 -12.19 8.08 4.25
C VAL A 84 -11.61 7.29 3.08
N LEU A 85 -11.44 5.96 3.20
CA LEU A 85 -10.82 5.13 2.15
C LEU A 85 -11.81 4.77 1.04
N THR A 86 -13.11 4.76 1.36
CA THR A 86 -14.20 4.46 0.41
C THR A 86 -14.51 5.62 -0.55
N LYS A 87 -13.92 6.79 -0.33
CA LYS A 87 -14.12 7.97 -1.18
C LYS A 87 -13.31 7.90 -2.46
N ARG A 88 -13.75 8.64 -3.47
CA ARG A 88 -12.99 8.85 -4.70
C ARG A 88 -12.01 9.99 -4.49
N TYR A 89 -10.77 9.77 -4.91
CA TYR A 89 -9.71 10.78 -4.86
C TYR A 89 -9.22 11.06 -6.26
N ARG A 90 -8.69 12.27 -6.46
CA ARG A 90 -8.06 12.65 -7.74
C ARG A 90 -6.95 11.69 -8.14
N LYS A 91 -6.21 11.21 -7.14
CA LYS A 91 -5.13 10.24 -7.29
C LYS A 91 -5.02 9.41 -6.02
N VAL A 92 -4.87 8.10 -6.19
CA VAL A 92 -4.54 7.18 -5.10
C VAL A 92 -3.15 6.60 -5.36
N CYS A 93 -2.29 6.62 -4.36
CA CYS A 93 -0.99 5.97 -4.39
C CYS A 93 -0.94 4.91 -3.28
N THR A 94 -0.68 3.67 -3.64
CA THR A 94 -0.56 2.58 -2.68
C THR A 94 0.90 2.15 -2.59
N VAL A 95 1.42 2.11 -1.37
CA VAL A 95 2.75 1.63 -1.03
C VAL A 95 2.58 0.32 -0.30
N PHE A 96 3.10 -0.75 -0.89
CA PHE A 96 3.10 -2.07 -0.30
C PHE A 96 4.50 -2.40 0.20
N GLN A 97 4.63 -2.79 1.47
CA GLN A 97 5.91 -3.22 2.01
C GLN A 97 6.18 -4.67 1.60
N SER A 98 6.89 -4.86 0.47
CA SER A 98 7.39 -6.17 0.06
C SER A 98 8.85 -6.36 0.49
N ARG A 99 9.19 -7.59 0.90
CA ARG A 99 10.59 -8.03 1.02
C ARG A 99 11.14 -8.56 -0.29
N PHE A 100 10.25 -8.87 -1.23
CA PHE A 100 10.57 -9.46 -2.53
C PHE A 100 10.62 -8.35 -3.56
N PHE A 101 11.72 -7.58 -3.55
CA PHE A 101 11.98 -6.58 -4.57
C PHE A 101 13.46 -6.56 -4.95
N THR A 102 13.75 -6.00 -6.11
CA THR A 102 15.10 -5.71 -6.58
C THR A 102 15.11 -4.44 -7.42
N LEU A 103 16.26 -3.78 -7.48
CA LEU A 103 16.49 -2.58 -8.27
C LEU A 103 17.41 -2.95 -9.44
N VAL A 104 16.95 -2.72 -10.66
CA VAL A 104 17.71 -2.98 -11.88
C VAL A 104 18.01 -1.65 -12.56
N PRO A 105 19.29 -1.29 -12.79
CA PRO A 105 19.64 -0.12 -13.58
C PRO A 105 19.00 -0.15 -14.97
N GLY A 106 18.50 0.98 -15.45
CA GLY A 106 17.79 1.11 -16.73
C GLY A 106 18.53 0.47 -17.91
N PRO A 107 19.84 0.72 -18.10
CA PRO A 107 20.62 0.10 -19.18
C PRO A 107 20.72 -1.43 -19.11
N LEU A 108 20.51 -2.02 -17.94
CA LEU A 108 20.59 -3.47 -17.70
C LEU A 108 19.21 -4.13 -17.65
N PHE A 109 18.13 -3.35 -17.71
CA PHE A 109 16.78 -3.87 -17.57
C PHE A 109 16.20 -4.31 -18.91
N ASN A 110 15.76 -5.56 -18.96
CA ASN A 110 14.95 -6.11 -20.03
C ASN A 110 13.59 -6.55 -19.49
N GLU A 111 12.51 -5.96 -19.99
CA GLU A 111 11.14 -6.24 -19.52
C GLU A 111 10.75 -7.71 -19.65
N ASN A 112 11.26 -8.41 -20.67
CA ASN A 112 11.03 -9.84 -20.88
C ASN A 112 11.74 -10.74 -19.85
N LEU A 113 12.65 -10.17 -19.05
CA LEU A 113 13.42 -10.88 -18.02
C LEU A 113 13.05 -10.40 -16.60
N ALA A 114 11.98 -9.61 -16.45
CA ALA A 114 11.52 -9.09 -15.15
C ALA A 114 11.47 -10.18 -14.07
N ASP A 115 10.86 -11.30 -14.41
CA ASP A 115 10.71 -12.45 -13.51
C ASP A 115 12.05 -13.04 -13.10
N ASN A 116 12.97 -13.17 -14.07
CA ASN A 116 14.30 -13.72 -13.85
C ASN A 116 15.13 -12.85 -12.91
N TYR A 117 15.04 -11.52 -13.02
CA TYR A 117 15.76 -10.63 -12.10
C TYR A 117 15.31 -10.84 -10.66
N LEU A 118 14.01 -11.02 -10.43
CA LEU A 118 13.47 -11.20 -9.10
C LEU A 118 13.76 -12.61 -8.56
N GLN A 119 13.62 -13.66 -9.39
CA GLN A 119 13.95 -15.04 -9.04
C GLN A 119 15.45 -15.27 -8.79
N PHE A 120 16.31 -14.46 -9.40
CA PHE A 120 17.76 -14.55 -9.18
C PHE A 120 18.15 -14.19 -7.75
N VAL A 121 17.43 -13.25 -7.12
CA VAL A 121 17.73 -12.80 -5.75
C VAL A 121 16.75 -13.33 -4.70
N HIS A 122 15.59 -13.84 -5.11
CA HIS A 122 14.56 -14.35 -4.20
C HIS A 122 14.04 -15.70 -4.63
N ASN A 123 13.78 -16.59 -3.67
CA ASN A 123 13.03 -17.80 -3.92
C ASN A 123 11.52 -17.48 -3.91
N LEU A 124 10.91 -17.41 -5.09
CA LEU A 124 9.51 -17.04 -5.26
C LEU A 124 8.61 -18.28 -5.28
N GLY A 125 7.42 -18.16 -4.69
CA GLY A 125 6.36 -19.18 -4.83
C GLY A 125 5.64 -19.07 -6.16
N THR A 126 4.74 -20.01 -6.44
CA THR A 126 3.98 -20.08 -7.71
C THR A 126 2.94 -18.97 -7.90
N ASP A 127 2.48 -18.33 -6.82
CA ASP A 127 1.37 -17.37 -6.87
C ASP A 127 1.82 -15.89 -6.77
N VAL A 128 3.08 -15.60 -7.12
CA VAL A 128 3.61 -14.23 -7.07
C VAL A 128 3.29 -13.49 -8.35
N ARG A 129 2.62 -12.35 -8.24
CA ARG A 129 2.50 -11.39 -9.33
C ARG A 129 3.67 -10.42 -9.31
N ILE A 130 4.37 -10.31 -10.43
CA ILE A 130 5.51 -9.39 -10.57
C ILE A 130 5.05 -8.07 -11.16
N LEU A 131 5.45 -6.98 -10.52
CA LEU A 131 5.17 -5.60 -10.90
C LEU A 131 6.47 -4.84 -11.09
N ILE A 132 6.45 -3.88 -12.00
CA ILE A 132 7.62 -3.07 -12.36
C ILE A 132 7.26 -1.59 -12.21
N GLN A 133 8.11 -0.83 -11.52
CA GLN A 133 7.99 0.61 -11.40
C GLN A 133 9.27 1.29 -11.89
N HIS A 134 9.11 2.29 -12.77
CA HIS A 134 10.23 3.09 -13.25
C HIS A 134 10.45 4.31 -12.36
N LEU A 135 11.59 4.31 -11.66
CA LEU A 135 12.12 5.43 -10.89
C LEU A 135 12.91 6.35 -11.82
N ARG A 136 12.20 7.26 -12.50
CA ARG A 136 12.74 8.10 -13.59
C ARG A 136 13.95 8.95 -13.18
N SER A 137 13.99 9.42 -11.94
CA SER A 137 15.06 10.29 -11.45
C SER A 137 16.43 9.62 -11.41
N ALA A 138 16.46 8.30 -11.26
CA ALA A 138 17.69 7.52 -11.18
C ALA A 138 17.88 6.58 -12.39
N ASP A 139 16.95 6.57 -13.34
CA ASP A 139 16.81 5.55 -14.40
C ASP A 139 16.98 4.13 -13.84
N ILE A 140 16.14 3.78 -12.86
CA ILE A 140 16.12 2.46 -12.21
C ILE A 140 14.74 1.85 -12.38
N ARG A 141 14.68 0.53 -12.60
CA ARG A 141 13.45 -0.27 -12.52
C ARG A 141 13.40 -0.98 -11.18
N LEU A 142 12.39 -0.65 -10.38
CA LEU A 142 12.02 -1.41 -9.20
C LEU A 142 11.14 -2.57 -9.67
N VAL A 143 11.65 -3.80 -9.54
CA VAL A 143 10.90 -5.03 -9.80
C VAL A 143 10.52 -5.62 -8.46
N TYR A 144 9.24 -5.92 -8.24
CA TYR A 144 8.76 -6.41 -6.95
C TYR A 144 7.60 -7.38 -7.09
N GLY A 145 7.55 -8.35 -6.17
CA GLY A 145 6.51 -9.35 -6.08
C GLY A 145 5.41 -8.93 -5.10
N VAL A 146 4.16 -9.20 -5.49
CA VAL A 146 2.95 -9.07 -4.67
C VAL A 146 2.24 -10.42 -4.66
N TYR A 147 1.71 -10.81 -3.49
CA TYR A 147 0.94 -12.04 -3.27
C TYR A 147 -0.54 -11.70 -3.16
#